data_AF-W5TM41-F1
#
_entry.id   AF-W5TM41-F1
#
_cell.length_a   1.000
_cell.length_b   1.000
_cell.length_c   1.000
_cell.angle_alpha   90.00
_cell.angle_beta   90.00
_cell.angle_gamma   90.00
#
_symmetry.space_group_name_H-M   'P 1'
#
loop_
_entity.id
_entity.type
_entity.pdbx_description
1 polymer ?
#
loop_
_entity_poly.entity_id
_entity_poly.type
_entity_poly.pdbx_seq_one_letter_code
_entity_poly.pdbx_strand_id
1 'polypeptide(L)'
;MNPSVATGGRVPAVTVAAADLAELILAVHGVATGIPRRLRHQHDNVIDIVAATVSDVRPEIARRRYGLGASPTAAFAVSQRGHDVDVIIEHADGIARATFHTDTFETHWPARLAEYTLRALLALDIDATLS
;
A
#
# COMPACT_ATOMS: atom_id res chain seq x y z
N MET A 1 -19.57 -2.75 16.17
CA MET A 1 -19.64 -1.86 14.98
C MET A 1 -18.81 -2.48 13.89
N ASN A 2 -19.43 -2.91 12.79
CA ASN A 2 -18.72 -3.40 11.60
C ASN A 2 -18.15 -2.18 10.85
N PRO A 3 -16.86 -2.13 10.51
CA PRO A 3 -16.39 -1.13 9.56
C PRO A 3 -17.00 -1.46 8.19
N SER A 4 -17.78 -0.51 7.69
CA SER A 4 -18.40 -0.55 6.38
C SER A 4 -17.30 -0.64 5.31
N VAL A 5 -17.26 -1.74 4.58
CA VAL A 5 -16.40 -1.87 3.40
C VAL A 5 -16.87 -0.82 2.40
N ALA A 6 -16.05 0.17 2.10
CA ALA A 6 -16.34 1.19 1.11
C ALA A 6 -16.43 0.55 -0.28
N THR A 7 -17.66 0.22 -0.69
CA THR A 7 -17.99 -0.27 -2.02
C THR A 7 -17.89 0.89 -3.01
N GLY A 8 -16.94 0.84 -3.96
CA GLY A 8 -17.03 1.63 -5.20
C GLY A 8 -15.74 2.16 -5.84
N GLY A 9 -14.59 2.12 -5.15
CA GLY A 9 -13.30 2.47 -5.75
C GLY A 9 -12.56 1.24 -6.27
N ARG A 10 -11.98 1.31 -7.48
CA ARG A 10 -11.03 0.28 -7.95
C ARG A 10 -9.85 0.26 -6.97
N VAL A 11 -9.61 -0.87 -6.31
CA VAL A 11 -8.46 -1.05 -5.41
C VAL A 11 -7.20 -1.03 -6.28
N PRO A 12 -6.29 -0.06 -6.10
CA PRO A 12 -5.03 -0.02 -6.84
C PRO A 12 -4.24 -1.29 -6.56
N ALA A 13 -3.65 -1.86 -7.61
CA ALA A 13 -2.81 -3.03 -7.46
C ALA A 13 -1.56 -2.95 -8.34
N VAL A 14 -0.41 -3.30 -7.75
CA VAL A 14 0.85 -3.47 -8.47
C VAL A 14 1.12 -4.96 -8.63
N THR A 15 1.48 -5.39 -9.83
CA THR A 15 1.85 -6.78 -10.12
C THR A 15 3.27 -6.87 -10.67
N VAL A 16 3.98 -7.93 -10.30
CA VAL A 16 5.31 -8.31 -10.79
C VAL A 16 5.38 -9.83 -10.97
N ALA A 17 6.44 -10.35 -11.58
CA ALA A 17 6.69 -11.79 -11.59
C ALA A 17 6.90 -12.31 -10.15
N ALA A 18 6.49 -13.54 -9.85
CA ALA A 18 6.61 -14.10 -8.50
C ALA A 18 8.07 -14.18 -8.01
N ALA A 19 9.05 -14.24 -8.92
CA ALA A 19 10.47 -14.17 -8.58
C ALA A 19 10.87 -12.83 -7.93
N ASP A 20 10.16 -11.74 -8.27
CA ASP A 20 10.41 -10.38 -7.79
C ASP A 20 9.56 -10.01 -6.57
N LEU A 21 8.93 -11.00 -5.92
CA LEU A 21 8.11 -10.80 -4.72
C LEU A 21 8.85 -10.05 -3.61
N ALA A 22 10.12 -10.41 -3.38
CA ALA A 22 10.93 -9.74 -2.35
C ALA A 22 11.14 -8.26 -2.68
N GLU A 23 11.42 -7.95 -3.94
CA GLU A 23 11.60 -6.58 -4.41
C GLU A 23 10.30 -5.78 -4.36
N LEU A 24 9.15 -6.41 -4.63
CA LEU A 24 7.84 -5.79 -4.43
C LEU A 24 7.64 -5.39 -2.95
N ILE A 25 7.93 -6.30 -2.01
CA ILE A 25 7.80 -6.02 -0.57
C ILE A 25 8.73 -4.86 -0.16
N LEU A 26 9.99 -4.90 -0.61
CA LEU A 26 10.99 -3.88 -0.30
C LEU A 26 10.65 -2.53 -0.92
N ALA A 27 10.16 -2.50 -2.17
CA ALA A 27 9.74 -1.28 -2.84
C ALA A 27 8.59 -0.61 -2.07
N VAL A 28 7.58 -1.36 -1.65
CA VAL A 28 6.49 -0.79 -0.85
C VAL A 28 7.01 -0.22 0.48
N HIS A 29 7.88 -0.95 1.20
CA HIS A 29 8.47 -0.46 2.45
C HIS A 29 9.32 0.80 2.25
N GLY A 30 10.18 0.81 1.22
CA GLY A 30 11.04 1.94 0.89
C GLY A 30 10.23 3.18 0.52
N VAL A 31 9.18 3.00 -0.27
CA VAL A 31 8.25 4.08 -0.66
C VAL A 31 7.47 4.59 0.56
N ALA A 32 6.93 3.71 1.39
CA ALA A 32 6.18 4.09 2.58
C ALA A 32 7.04 4.94 3.53
N THR A 33 8.27 4.51 3.81
CA THR A 33 9.19 5.23 4.71
C THR A 33 9.85 6.45 4.05
N GLY A 34 9.94 6.47 2.72
CA GLY A 34 10.60 7.50 1.93
C GLY A 34 9.74 8.70 1.52
N ILE A 35 8.42 8.68 1.72
CA ILE A 35 7.51 9.79 1.36
C ILE A 35 7.15 10.62 2.60
N PRO A 36 7.91 11.68 2.93
CA PRO A 36 7.43 12.71 3.83
C PRO A 36 6.29 13.50 3.16
N ARG A 37 5.09 13.52 3.75
CA ARG A 37 4.06 14.51 3.37
C ARG A 37 4.56 15.87 3.86
N ARG A 38 4.80 16.80 2.93
CA ARG A 38 5.04 18.22 3.22
C ARG A 38 3.69 18.93 3.24
N LEU A 39 3.26 19.38 4.41
CA LEU A 39 2.05 20.19 4.57
C LEU A 39 2.46 21.63 4.84
N ARG A 40 1.98 22.54 3.99
CA ARG A 40 2.14 23.98 4.22
C ARG A 40 0.90 24.47 4.95
N HIS A 41 1.05 24.95 6.18
CA HIS A 41 -0.03 25.64 6.86
C HIS A 41 -0.27 26.99 6.16
N GLN A 42 -1.52 27.31 5.86
CA GLN A 42 -1.86 28.48 5.05
C GLN A 42 -1.69 29.80 5.83
N HIS A 43 -1.56 29.73 7.15
CA HIS A 43 -1.50 30.88 8.06
C HIS A 43 -0.17 31.00 8.83
N ASP A 44 0.66 29.95 8.81
CA ASP A 44 1.98 29.93 9.46
C ASP A 44 2.99 29.37 8.45
N ASN A 45 4.15 30.00 8.31
CA ASN A 45 5.25 29.53 7.44
C ASN A 45 5.89 28.20 7.93
N VAL A 46 5.16 27.40 8.70
CA VAL A 46 5.58 26.10 9.24
C VAL A 46 5.21 25.01 8.24
N ILE A 47 6.22 24.25 7.82
CA ILE A 47 6.05 23.03 7.05
C ILE A 47 6.10 21.87 8.03
N ASP A 48 4.96 21.22 8.24
CA ASP A 48 4.96 19.95 8.95
C ASP A 48 5.42 18.84 8.00
N ILE A 49 6.45 18.11 8.43
CA ILE A 49 6.93 16.90 7.77
C ILE A 49 6.52 15.71 8.64
N VAL A 50 5.63 14.86 8.12
CA VAL A 50 5.26 13.62 8.82
C VAL A 50 5.65 12.42 7.97
N ALA A 51 6.55 11.61 8.52
CA ALA A 51 6.91 10.32 7.96
C ALA A 51 5.74 9.34 8.11
N ALA A 52 5.53 8.47 7.12
CA ALA A 52 4.63 7.35 7.30
C ALA A 52 5.31 6.28 8.17
N THR A 53 4.51 5.56 8.95
CA THR A 53 4.94 4.41 9.73
C THR A 53 4.42 3.14 9.09
N VAL A 54 5.23 2.09 9.05
CA VAL A 54 4.82 0.75 8.61
C VAL A 54 4.68 -0.14 9.84
N SER A 55 3.57 -0.85 9.94
CA SER A 55 3.32 -1.84 11.00
C SER A 55 2.85 -3.15 10.40
N ASP A 56 3.32 -4.26 10.96
CA ASP A 56 2.99 -5.59 10.45
C ASP A 56 1.52 -5.94 10.75
N VAL A 57 0.83 -6.52 9.78
CA VAL A 57 -0.54 -7.00 9.90
C VAL A 57 -0.53 -8.50 9.73
N ARG A 58 -0.95 -9.20 10.77
CA ARG A 58 -1.04 -10.67 10.71
C ARG A 58 -1.86 -11.12 9.50
N PRO A 59 -1.35 -12.01 8.64
CA PRO A 59 -2.05 -12.47 7.44
C PRO A 59 -3.46 -13.01 7.71
N GLU A 60 -3.69 -13.68 8.85
CA GLU A 60 -5.03 -14.18 9.20
C GLU A 60 -6.03 -13.04 9.47
N ILE A 61 -5.55 -11.93 10.05
CA ILE A 61 -6.36 -10.74 10.30
C ILE A 61 -6.70 -10.08 8.97
N ALA A 62 -5.72 -9.90 8.08
CA ALA A 62 -5.91 -9.34 6.74
C ALA A 62 -6.89 -10.19 5.92
N ARG A 63 -6.71 -11.52 5.90
CA ARG A 63 -7.62 -12.47 5.23
C ARG A 63 -9.07 -12.27 5.66
N ARG A 64 -9.31 -12.22 6.98
CA ARG A 64 -10.66 -12.03 7.52
C ARG A 64 -11.20 -10.63 7.25
N ARG A 65 -10.37 -9.59 7.39
CA ARG A 65 -10.76 -8.18 7.20
C ARG A 65 -11.20 -7.91 5.75
N TYR A 66 -10.52 -8.52 4.78
CA TYR A 66 -10.73 -8.28 3.36
C TYR A 66 -11.44 -9.41 2.62
N GLY A 67 -11.88 -10.46 3.34
CA GLY A 67 -12.62 -11.58 2.75
C GLY A 67 -11.82 -12.38 1.72
N LEU A 68 -10.51 -12.48 1.89
CA LEU A 68 -9.63 -13.18 0.95
C LEU A 68 -9.85 -14.70 1.01
N GLY A 69 -9.78 -15.36 -0.15
CA GLY A 69 -9.95 -16.82 -0.25
C GLY A 69 -8.80 -17.64 0.38
N ALA A 70 -7.61 -17.04 0.48
CA ALA A 70 -6.44 -17.63 1.09
C ALA A 70 -5.74 -16.63 2.03
N SER A 71 -4.87 -17.11 2.91
CA SER A 71 -4.02 -16.20 3.68
C SER A 71 -3.01 -15.53 2.75
N PRO A 72 -2.87 -14.19 2.79
CA PRO A 72 -1.89 -13.49 1.99
C PRO A 72 -0.47 -13.86 2.45
N THR A 73 0.49 -13.67 1.56
CA THR A 73 1.90 -13.95 1.82
C THR A 73 2.48 -12.96 2.83
N ALA A 74 2.09 -11.70 2.71
CA ALA A 74 2.42 -10.65 3.67
C ALA A 74 1.27 -9.64 3.72
N ALA A 75 1.12 -8.98 4.86
CA ALA A 75 0.24 -7.83 4.99
C ALA A 75 0.84 -6.84 5.97
N PHE A 76 0.71 -5.55 5.70
CA PHE A 76 1.19 -4.51 6.58
C PHE A 76 0.38 -3.23 6.40
N ALA A 77 0.29 -2.43 7.45
CA ALA A 77 -0.40 -1.15 7.46
C ALA A 77 0.61 -0.02 7.33
N VAL A 78 0.33 0.91 6.41
CA VAL A 78 1.07 2.15 6.21
C VAL A 78 0.21 3.30 6.72
N SER A 79 0.64 3.93 7.81
CA SER A 79 -0.08 5.00 8.50
C SER A 79 0.63 6.34 8.33
N GLN A 80 -0.09 7.38 7.91
CA GLN A 80 0.42 8.75 7.85
C GLN A 80 -0.66 9.75 8.24
N ARG A 81 -0.50 10.45 9.38
CA ARG A 81 -1.46 11.44 9.93
C ARG A 81 -2.93 10.96 9.96
N GLY A 82 -3.17 9.73 10.42
CA GLY A 82 -4.53 9.18 10.51
C GLY A 82 -5.12 8.69 9.19
N HIS A 83 -4.32 8.64 8.13
CA HIS A 83 -4.63 7.91 6.91
C HIS A 83 -3.92 6.58 6.94
N ASP A 84 -4.70 5.50 6.98
CA ASP A 84 -4.20 4.14 7.01
C ASP A 84 -4.43 3.46 5.66
N VAL A 85 -3.37 2.85 5.14
CA VAL A 85 -3.42 1.99 3.95
C VAL A 85 -2.89 0.63 4.33
N ASP A 86 -3.77 -0.37 4.32
CA ASP A 86 -3.37 -1.76 4.42
C ASP A 86 -2.89 -2.22 3.05
N VAL A 87 -1.64 -2.67 2.98
CA VAL A 87 -1.08 -3.31 1.80
C VAL A 87 -1.14 -4.81 2.01
N ILE A 88 -1.78 -5.50 1.07
CA ILE A 88 -1.90 -6.96 1.08
C ILE A 88 -1.06 -7.48 -0.07
N ILE A 89 -0.20 -8.46 0.20
CA ILE A 89 0.66 -9.07 -0.80
C ILE A 89 0.29 -10.53 -0.93
N GLU A 90 -0.07 -10.92 -2.14
CA GLU A 90 -0.44 -12.27 -2.53
C GLU A 90 0.48 -12.72 -3.67
N HIS A 91 0.77 -14.02 -3.75
CA HIS A 91 1.34 -14.61 -4.96
C HIS A 91 0.55 -15.84 -5.37
N ALA A 92 0.26 -15.94 -6.66
CA ALA A 92 -0.41 -17.07 -7.28
C ALA A 92 -0.01 -17.13 -8.76
N ASP A 93 0.03 -18.33 -9.33
CA ASP A 93 0.19 -18.54 -10.78
C ASP A 93 1.41 -17.83 -11.40
N GLY A 94 2.51 -17.74 -10.65
CA GLY A 94 3.75 -17.11 -11.11
C GLY A 94 3.75 -15.58 -11.08
N ILE A 95 2.73 -14.96 -10.48
CA ILE A 95 2.60 -13.51 -10.32
C ILE A 95 2.56 -13.16 -8.82
N ALA A 96 3.29 -12.12 -8.43
CA ALA A 96 3.13 -11.47 -7.14
C ALA A 96 2.32 -10.18 -7.31
N ARG A 97 1.40 -9.92 -6.38
CA ARG A 97 0.46 -8.79 -6.43
C ARG A 97 0.41 -8.10 -5.07
N ALA A 98 0.56 -6.79 -5.08
CA ALA A 98 0.29 -5.92 -3.93
C ALA A 98 -1.01 -5.15 -4.19
N THR A 99 -1.99 -5.24 -3.29
CA THR A 99 -3.22 -4.44 -3.32
C THR A 99 -3.23 -3.42 -2.17
N PHE A 100 -3.69 -2.21 -2.46
CA PHE A 100 -3.61 -1.07 -1.55
C PHE A 100 -5.02 -0.69 -1.07
N HIS A 101 -5.38 -1.13 0.13
CA HIS A 101 -6.69 -0.94 0.73
C HIS A 101 -6.68 0.22 1.71
N THR A 102 -7.76 0.98 1.77
CA THR A 102 -8.00 1.95 2.84
C THR A 102 -9.42 1.76 3.37
N ASP A 103 -9.61 2.02 4.65
CA ASP A 103 -10.92 2.04 5.31
C ASP A 103 -11.58 3.43 5.23
N THR A 104 -10.83 4.44 4.79
CA THR A 104 -11.32 5.80 4.57
C THR A 104 -11.93 5.97 3.18
N PHE A 105 -12.78 6.99 3.00
CA PHE A 105 -13.25 7.37 1.66
C PHE A 105 -12.15 8.04 0.80
N GLU A 106 -10.91 8.20 1.30
CA GLU A 106 -9.81 8.80 0.55
C GLU A 106 -9.14 7.78 -0.37
N THR A 107 -9.51 7.81 -1.65
CA THR A 107 -8.93 6.92 -2.67
C THR A 107 -7.58 7.39 -3.22
N HIS A 108 -7.19 8.64 -2.99
CA HIS A 108 -5.99 9.23 -3.57
C HIS A 108 -4.69 8.72 -2.94
N TRP A 109 -4.71 8.42 -1.64
CA TRP A 109 -3.53 7.96 -0.93
C TRP A 109 -3.11 6.54 -1.31
N PRO A 110 -3.99 5.51 -1.30
CA PRO A 110 -3.62 4.18 -1.77
C PRO A 110 -3.18 4.17 -3.25
N ALA A 111 -3.80 4.99 -4.10
CA ALA A 111 -3.41 5.11 -5.51
C ALA A 111 -2.01 5.69 -5.67
N ARG A 112 -1.68 6.77 -4.94
CA ARG A 112 -0.32 7.34 -4.95
C ARG A 112 0.72 6.37 -4.43
N LEU A 113 0.42 5.62 -3.36
CA LEU A 113 1.34 4.64 -2.81
C LEU A 113 1.64 3.53 -3.83
N ALA A 114 0.63 3.07 -4.56
CA ALA A 114 0.76 2.11 -5.65
C ALA A 114 1.60 2.68 -6.83
N GLU A 115 1.34 3.92 -7.26
CA GLU A 115 2.10 4.58 -8.32
C GLU A 115 3.58 4.74 -7.97
N TYR A 116 3.89 5.15 -6.74
CA TYR A 116 5.27 5.29 -6.31
C TYR A 116 5.96 3.94 -6.16
N THR A 117 5.25 2.90 -5.72
CA THR A 117 5.76 1.52 -5.70
C THR A 117 6.10 1.07 -7.11
N LEU A 118 5.20 1.27 -8.08
CA LEU A 118 5.47 0.97 -9.49
C LEU A 118 6.74 1.69 -9.98
N ARG A 119 6.86 2.99 -9.72
CA ARG A 119 8.04 3.76 -10.15
C ARG A 119 9.33 3.28 -9.50
N ALA A 120 9.29 2.86 -8.24
CA ALA A 120 10.44 2.31 -7.55
C ALA A 120 10.89 0.98 -8.18
N LEU A 121 9.96 0.10 -8.54
CA LEU A 121 10.24 -1.16 -9.22
C LEU A 121 10.82 -0.94 -10.62
N LEU A 122 10.21 -0.04 -11.40
CA LEU A 122 10.72 0.31 -12.73
C LEU A 122 12.13 0.93 -12.66
N ALA A 123 12.46 1.67 -11.61
CA ALA A 123 13.81 2.21 -11.41
C ALA A 123 14.86 1.14 -11.08
N LEU A 124 14.42 -0.06 -10.67
CA LEU A 124 15.25 -1.24 -10.44
C LEU A 124 15.26 -2.20 -11.64
N ASP A 125 14.70 -1.79 -12.79
CA ASP A 125 14.56 -2.60 -14.01
C ASP A 125 13.68 -3.86 -13.81
N ILE A 126 12.72 -3.79 -12.88
CA ILE A 126 11.75 -4.86 -12.63
C ILE A 126 10.48 -4.60 -13.45
N ASP A 127 10.06 -5.60 -14.23
CA ASP A 127 8.82 -5.52 -14.99
C ASP A 127 7.61 -5.54 -14.05
N ALA A 128 6.87 -4.43 -14.04
CA ALA A 128 5.79 -4.18 -13.10
C ALA A 128 4.64 -3.46 -13.79
N THR A 129 3.40 -3.80 -13.41
CA THR A 129 2.21 -3.13 -13.93
C THR A 129 1.31 -2.61 -12.81
N LEU A 130 0.58 -1.53 -13.08
CA LEU A 130 -0.41 -0.94 -12.17
C LEU A 130 -1.80 -1.12 -12.78
N SER A 131 -2.72 -1.64 -11.97
CA SER A 131 -4.12 -1.88 -12.36
C SER A 131 -5.06 -1.25 -11.34
#